data_AF-A0AAD9V7A3-F1
#
_entry.id   AF-A0AAD9V7A3-F1
#
_cell.length_a   1.000
_cell.length_b   1.000
_cell.length_c   1.000
_cell.angle_alpha   90.00
_cell.angle_beta   90.00
_cell.angle_gamma   90.00
#
_symmetry.space_group_name_H-M   'P 1'
#
loop_
_entity.id
_entity.type
_entity.pdbx_description
1 polymer ?
#
loop_
_entity_poly.entity_id
_entity_poly.type
_entity_poly.pdbx_seq_one_letter_code
_entity_poly.pdbx_strand_id
1 'polypeptide(L)'
;MTQNRWPSFILISSPEMEESNACANIHRCFCPSPKEDSSFPLTEAFFQNIVGSKGTVVSWCPFEVPLQTISLTATCKAAQANRGITGHYGFDIKYRPHHGETETKKLRVVAKCKPLANKFVKIFAEWIRRQPGDVSKYADVFQRVSYFKYSDVREIKLLSLSNHKFTDIAPQVYHTICDPSKELFIAVMEDLTGRVTHFNAIDNAPEVWNQEDIQVVLRDIAGFHSIHLGDVTHLKSEPWMCVYSSSVMQALRGFWLALLSQNRANFPIHYDFTPRNVCLRKHNLHEDNQRSVFISNNNLCRVSCIYDWEMATIHAPQHDVVEFLAFVLPAKTDVTTRIKLVRFYQRQLERFSGKTFDSAQFMDVFNAVSCVYALHQLSLKTITHSVMRLPYFERAFQSHMGYLEDLATRNSLAFLNDDPTL
;
A
#
# COMPACT_ATOMS: atom_id res chain seq x y z
N MET A 1 -21.30 -11.10 -30.12
CA MET A 1 -20.40 -11.66 -29.09
C MET A 1 -20.44 -10.74 -27.88
N THR A 2 -20.63 -11.25 -26.67
CA THR A 2 -20.57 -10.44 -25.44
C THR A 2 -19.11 -10.13 -25.10
N GLN A 3 -18.79 -8.85 -24.84
CA GLN A 3 -17.51 -8.52 -24.24
C GLN A 3 -17.49 -9.06 -22.80
N ASN A 4 -16.79 -10.17 -22.56
CA ASN A 4 -16.55 -10.71 -21.22
C ASN A 4 -15.55 -9.82 -20.46
N ARG A 5 -15.99 -8.62 -20.10
CA ARG A 5 -15.21 -7.68 -19.28
C ARG A 5 -14.99 -8.27 -17.90
N TRP A 6 -13.72 -8.38 -17.50
CA TRP A 6 -13.39 -8.90 -16.18
C TRP A 6 -13.90 -8.00 -15.06
N PRO A 7 -14.37 -8.58 -13.94
CA PRO A 7 -14.81 -7.84 -12.78
C PRO A 7 -13.66 -7.01 -12.18
N SER A 8 -13.84 -5.68 -12.10
CA SER A 8 -12.94 -4.80 -11.35
C SER A 8 -13.26 -4.84 -9.85
N PHE A 9 -12.31 -4.44 -9.00
CA PHE A 9 -12.49 -4.20 -7.56
C PHE A 9 -11.43 -3.21 -7.00
N ILE A 10 -11.40 -3.01 -5.67
CA ILE A 10 -10.38 -2.22 -4.96
C ILE A 10 -9.07 -3.02 -4.81
N LEU A 11 -7.97 -2.45 -5.28
CA LEU A 11 -6.60 -2.89 -5.00
C LEU A 11 -6.02 -2.21 -3.74
N ILE A 12 -4.94 -2.78 -3.24
CA ILE A 12 -4.00 -2.16 -2.29
C ILE A 12 -2.71 -1.84 -3.04
N SER A 13 -2.19 -0.62 -2.92
CA SER A 13 -0.80 -0.30 -3.28
C SER A 13 -0.31 0.85 -2.42
N SER A 14 1.00 1.10 -2.44
CA SER A 14 1.68 2.17 -1.70
C SER A 14 2.89 2.70 -2.50
N PRO A 15 3.40 3.93 -2.23
CA PRO A 15 4.46 4.56 -3.01
C PRO A 15 5.74 4.83 -2.17
N GLU A 16 6.82 4.13 -2.47
CA GLU A 16 8.04 4.10 -1.64
C GLU A 16 9.16 5.02 -2.18
N MET A 17 9.95 5.70 -1.31
CA MET A 17 11.05 6.64 -1.72
C MET A 17 12.17 6.94 -0.65
N GLU A 18 13.34 6.30 -0.67
CA GLU A 18 14.30 6.26 0.48
C GLU A 18 15.21 7.48 0.76
N GLU A 19 15.34 7.89 2.03
CA GLU A 19 16.28 8.94 2.43
C GLU A 19 17.74 8.46 2.32
N SER A 20 18.55 9.18 1.53
CA SER A 20 20.01 8.99 1.54
C SER A 20 20.64 9.62 2.78
N ASN A 21 21.82 9.12 3.18
CA ASN A 21 22.54 9.47 4.43
C ASN A 21 23.07 10.93 4.55
N ALA A 22 22.47 11.90 3.85
CA ALA A 22 22.85 13.32 3.88
C ALA A 22 22.43 14.07 5.17
N CYS A 23 21.74 13.43 6.12
CA CYS A 23 21.15 14.07 7.31
C CYS A 23 21.53 13.42 8.66
N ALA A 24 22.80 13.03 8.81
CA ALA A 24 23.39 12.50 10.05
C ALA A 24 23.39 13.45 11.28
N ASN A 25 22.63 14.56 11.24
CA ASN A 25 22.52 15.56 12.31
C ASN A 25 21.08 15.75 12.86
N ILE A 26 20.05 15.06 12.35
CA ILE A 26 18.66 15.21 12.84
C ILE A 26 18.37 14.30 14.05
N HIS A 27 19.29 14.25 15.02
CA HIS A 27 19.12 13.47 16.26
C HIS A 27 18.41 14.22 17.39
N ARG A 28 17.95 15.47 17.18
CA ARG A 28 17.17 16.25 18.16
C ARG A 28 16.15 17.18 17.51
N CYS A 29 14.95 16.67 17.19
CA CYS A 29 13.78 17.48 16.85
C CYS A 29 12.57 17.10 17.72
N PHE A 30 12.52 17.74 18.90
CA PHE A 30 11.34 17.96 19.76
C PHE A 30 10.05 17.16 19.48
N CYS A 31 9.65 16.32 20.45
CA CYS A 31 8.24 16.35 20.83
C CYS A 31 7.91 17.78 21.29
N PRO A 32 6.80 18.40 20.83
CA PRO A 32 6.40 19.70 21.36
C PRO A 32 6.15 19.59 22.86
N SER A 33 6.76 20.50 23.63
CA SER A 33 6.38 20.69 25.03
C SER A 33 4.90 21.10 25.07
N PRO A 34 4.09 20.62 26.03
CA PRO A 34 2.67 20.99 26.15
C PRO A 34 2.50 22.41 26.71
N LYS A 35 3.07 23.39 26.02
CA LYS A 35 2.64 24.79 26.07
C LYS A 35 1.61 24.99 24.97
N GLU A 36 0.58 25.76 25.28
CA GLU A 36 -0.70 25.78 24.55
C GLU A 36 -0.62 26.52 23.20
N ASP A 37 0.06 25.94 22.22
CA ASP A 37 -0.24 26.27 20.83
C ASP A 37 -1.59 25.65 20.45
N SER A 38 -2.65 26.42 20.63
CA SER A 38 -4.04 26.04 20.38
C SER A 38 -4.33 25.60 18.93
N SER A 39 -3.37 25.73 18.01
CA SER A 39 -3.48 25.19 16.65
C SER A 39 -3.16 23.70 16.53
N PHE A 40 -2.53 23.09 17.54
CA PHE A 40 -2.07 21.70 17.46
C PHE A 40 -3.20 20.69 17.72
N PRO A 41 -3.51 19.75 16.79
CA PRO A 41 -4.74 18.95 16.86
C PRO A 41 -4.70 17.80 17.87
N LEU A 42 -3.53 17.45 18.42
CA LEU A 42 -3.33 16.30 19.31
C LEU A 42 -3.48 16.71 20.79
N THR A 43 -4.66 17.22 21.14
CA THR A 43 -5.02 17.67 22.50
C THR A 43 -5.56 16.54 23.38
N GLU A 44 -5.80 16.80 24.67
CA GLU A 44 -6.50 15.84 25.54
C GLU A 44 -7.88 15.45 25.01
N ALA A 45 -8.62 16.38 24.38
CA ALA A 45 -9.90 16.08 23.73
C ALA A 45 -9.75 15.11 22.54
N PHE A 46 -8.64 15.19 21.79
CA PHE A 46 -8.32 14.20 20.75
C PHE A 46 -8.04 12.81 21.35
N PHE A 47 -7.30 12.73 22.45
CA PHE A 47 -7.09 11.46 23.16
C PHE A 47 -8.38 10.92 23.79
N GLN A 48 -9.28 11.79 24.26
CA GLN A 48 -10.60 11.41 24.76
C GLN A 48 -11.52 10.87 23.65
N ASN A 49 -11.39 11.36 22.41
CA ASN A 49 -12.07 10.77 21.25
C ASN A 49 -11.54 9.36 20.89
N ILE A 50 -10.26 9.07 21.16
CA ILE A 50 -9.65 7.74 20.94
C ILE A 50 -10.14 6.71 21.97
N VAL A 51 -10.29 7.10 23.25
CA VAL A 51 -10.68 6.18 24.34
C VAL A 51 -12.16 6.29 24.75
N GLY A 52 -12.95 7.17 24.15
CA GLY A 52 -14.23 7.63 24.72
C GLY A 52 -15.27 6.56 25.06
N SER A 53 -15.38 5.51 24.24
CA SER A 53 -16.27 4.37 24.50
C SER A 53 -15.69 3.37 25.52
N LYS A 54 -14.40 3.45 25.83
CA LYS A 54 -13.69 2.59 26.79
C LYS A 54 -13.58 3.24 28.17
N GLY A 55 -13.42 4.56 28.25
CA GLY A 55 -13.18 5.27 29.50
C GLY A 55 -12.85 6.75 29.35
N THR A 56 -12.33 7.34 30.43
CA THR A 56 -11.85 8.73 30.48
C THR A 56 -10.32 8.76 30.52
N VAL A 57 -9.68 9.65 29.76
CA VAL A 57 -8.23 9.87 29.79
C VAL A 57 -7.78 10.25 31.21
N VAL A 58 -6.60 9.77 31.59
CA VAL A 58 -5.92 10.09 32.86
C VAL A 58 -4.55 10.72 32.59
N SER A 59 -3.87 10.28 31.53
CA SER A 59 -2.64 10.89 31.01
C SER A 59 -2.28 10.25 29.68
N TRP A 60 -1.38 10.87 28.93
CA TRP A 60 -0.79 10.30 27.72
C TRP A 60 0.69 10.69 27.66
N CYS A 61 1.52 9.86 27.04
CA CYS A 61 2.90 10.22 26.71
C CYS A 61 3.25 9.80 25.28
N PRO A 62 4.06 10.60 24.56
CA PRO A 62 4.54 10.23 23.24
C PRO A 62 5.62 9.13 23.34
N PHE A 63 5.75 8.33 22.28
CA PHE A 63 6.91 7.47 22.06
C PHE A 63 7.38 7.56 20.60
N GLU A 64 8.66 7.29 20.38
CA GLU A 64 9.23 7.26 19.04
C GLU A 64 8.73 6.02 18.28
N VAL A 65 7.98 6.24 17.20
CA VAL A 65 7.66 5.21 16.23
C VAL A 65 8.87 5.08 15.32
N PRO A 66 9.52 3.90 15.23
CA PRO A 66 10.58 3.67 14.26
C PRO A 66 10.06 4.05 12.88
N LEU A 67 10.81 4.89 12.15
CA LEU A 67 10.41 5.29 10.81
C LEU A 67 10.25 4.03 9.96
N GLN A 68 9.00 3.70 9.62
CA GLN A 68 8.72 2.70 8.60
C GLN A 68 9.46 3.12 7.34
N THR A 69 9.95 2.14 6.58
CA THR A 69 10.42 2.43 5.25
C THR A 69 9.27 3.12 4.49
N ILE A 70 9.59 4.32 4.05
CA ILE A 70 8.86 5.36 3.32
C ILE A 70 7.47 5.05 2.75
N SER A 71 6.55 5.97 3.05
CA SER A 71 5.22 6.22 2.45
C SER A 71 5.14 7.68 1.95
N LEU A 72 4.06 8.11 1.27
CA LEU A 72 3.80 9.53 0.90
C LEU A 72 4.06 10.48 2.07
N THR A 73 3.64 10.01 3.24
CA THR A 73 3.69 10.69 4.53
C THR A 73 5.12 10.90 5.02
N ALA A 74 6.01 9.93 4.81
CA ALA A 74 7.44 10.09 5.10
C ALA A 74 8.11 11.05 4.11
N THR A 75 7.87 10.91 2.80
CA THR A 75 8.45 11.80 1.77
C THR A 75 8.12 13.27 2.02
N CYS A 76 6.86 13.60 2.31
CA CYS A 76 6.46 15.00 2.51
C CYS A 76 7.04 15.59 3.82
N LYS A 77 7.34 14.75 4.81
CA LYS A 77 8.05 15.13 6.03
C LYS A 77 9.55 15.39 5.74
N ALA A 78 10.21 14.47 5.04
CA ALA A 78 11.62 14.59 4.62
C ALA A 78 11.86 15.85 3.76
N ALA A 79 10.97 16.12 2.81
CA ALA A 79 11.03 17.30 1.94
C ALA A 79 10.72 18.64 2.66
N GLN A 80 10.45 18.63 3.98
CA GLN A 80 10.02 19.79 4.79
C GLN A 80 8.85 20.58 4.17
N ALA A 81 8.02 19.92 3.36
CA ALA A 81 7.02 20.56 2.49
C ALA A 81 5.74 21.01 3.22
N ASN A 82 5.77 21.06 4.55
CA ASN A 82 4.63 21.32 5.42
C ASN A 82 4.99 22.20 6.62
N ARG A 83 4.13 23.19 6.90
CA ARG A 83 4.10 23.92 8.19
C ARG A 83 3.17 23.26 9.23
N GLY A 84 2.42 22.23 8.83
CA GLY A 84 1.51 21.46 9.68
C GLY A 84 2.05 20.08 10.04
N ILE A 85 1.33 19.38 10.93
CA ILE A 85 1.70 18.04 11.41
C ILE A 85 1.73 17.00 10.27
N THR A 86 2.81 16.23 10.14
CA THR A 86 2.96 15.19 9.10
C THR A 86 3.97 14.14 9.53
N GLY A 87 3.59 12.87 9.49
CA GLY A 87 4.41 11.74 9.95
C GLY A 87 3.61 10.73 10.77
N HIS A 88 4.33 9.75 11.30
CA HIS A 88 3.83 8.81 12.31
C HIS A 88 4.24 9.28 13.71
N TYR A 89 3.30 9.25 14.65
CA TYR A 89 3.48 9.69 16.03
C TYR A 89 2.91 8.64 16.98
N GLY A 90 3.73 8.12 17.90
CA GLY A 90 3.32 7.09 18.84
C GLY A 90 2.80 7.69 20.14
N PHE A 91 1.70 7.15 20.67
CA PHE A 91 1.16 7.56 21.97
C PHE A 91 0.81 6.37 22.86
N ASP A 92 1.21 6.48 24.12
CA ASP A 92 0.83 5.61 25.22
C ASP A 92 -0.23 6.34 26.07
N ILE A 93 -1.51 6.02 25.85
CA ILE A 93 -2.66 6.64 26.52
C ILE A 93 -3.04 5.81 27.75
N LYS A 94 -3.10 6.44 28.93
CA LYS A 94 -3.69 5.86 30.14
C LYS A 94 -5.12 6.37 30.31
N TYR A 95 -6.06 5.47 30.57
CA TYR A 95 -7.47 5.80 30.77
C TYR A 95 -8.06 4.99 31.94
N ARG A 96 -9.06 5.56 32.62
CA ARG A 96 -9.88 4.85 33.62
C ARG A 96 -11.12 4.28 32.91
N PRO A 97 -11.38 2.96 32.95
CA PRO A 97 -12.54 2.38 32.30
C PRO A 97 -13.88 2.89 32.87
N HIS A 98 -14.94 2.87 32.06
CA HIS A 98 -16.29 3.24 32.52
C HIS A 98 -16.98 2.15 33.36
N HIS A 99 -16.64 0.87 33.14
CA HIS A 99 -17.39 -0.28 33.68
C HIS A 99 -16.72 -0.88 34.92
N GLY A 100 -16.78 -0.17 36.06
CA GLY A 100 -16.50 -0.71 37.40
C GLY A 100 -15.03 -1.01 37.74
N GLU A 101 -14.15 -1.15 36.75
CA GLU A 101 -12.72 -1.33 36.95
C GLU A 101 -12.07 -0.05 37.50
N THR A 102 -11.47 -0.15 38.69
CA THR A 102 -10.78 0.98 39.35
C THR A 102 -9.37 1.23 38.79
N GLU A 103 -8.74 0.22 38.19
CA GLU A 103 -7.40 0.31 37.63
C GLU A 103 -7.34 1.06 36.30
N THR A 104 -6.27 1.83 36.08
CA THR A 104 -6.08 2.54 34.81
C THR A 104 -5.51 1.61 33.74
N LYS A 105 -6.29 1.37 32.68
CA LYS A 105 -5.82 0.64 31.50
C LYS A 105 -4.93 1.51 30.61
N LYS A 106 -4.07 0.85 29.82
CA LYS A 106 -3.15 1.48 28.88
C LYS A 106 -3.49 1.08 27.45
N LEU A 107 -3.61 2.05 26.55
CA LEU A 107 -3.79 1.86 25.11
C LEU A 107 -2.58 2.45 24.38
N ARG A 108 -1.87 1.63 23.60
CA ARG A 108 -0.79 2.11 22.73
C ARG A 108 -1.29 2.25 21.30
N VAL A 109 -1.07 3.41 20.72
CA VAL A 109 -1.55 3.77 19.37
C VAL A 109 -0.46 4.44 18.54
N VAL A 110 -0.62 4.41 17.22
CA VAL A 110 0.14 5.23 16.26
C VAL A 110 -0.84 6.13 15.51
N ALA A 111 -0.60 7.44 15.55
CA ALA A 111 -1.31 8.42 14.74
C ALA A 111 -0.51 8.71 13.47
N LYS A 112 -1.06 8.31 12.31
CA LYS A 112 -0.55 8.66 10.98
C LYS A 112 -1.20 9.98 10.55
N CYS A 113 -0.42 11.06 10.54
CA CYS A 113 -0.84 12.39 10.10
C CYS A 113 -0.36 12.60 8.67
N LYS A 114 -1.29 12.67 7.71
CA LYS A 114 -1.00 12.61 6.27
C LYS A 114 -0.87 14.01 5.65
N PRO A 115 0.01 14.19 4.65
CA PRO A 115 0.07 15.41 3.85
C PRO A 115 -1.09 15.45 2.84
N LEU A 116 -1.44 16.65 2.35
CA LEU A 116 -2.27 16.77 1.15
C LEU A 116 -1.63 16.02 -0.03
N ALA A 117 -2.44 15.26 -0.77
CA ALA A 117 -2.03 14.52 -1.97
C ALA A 117 -1.31 15.42 -2.99
N ASN A 118 -1.81 16.65 -3.17
CA ASN A 118 -1.22 17.65 -4.08
C ASN A 118 0.20 18.09 -3.70
N LYS A 119 0.64 17.90 -2.44
CA LYS A 119 2.03 18.18 -2.03
C LYS A 119 2.96 17.08 -2.55
N PHE A 120 2.57 15.81 -2.44
CA PHE A 120 3.31 14.72 -3.04
C PHE A 120 3.32 14.75 -4.57
N VAL A 121 2.17 15.04 -5.21
CA VAL A 121 2.09 15.22 -6.67
C VAL A 121 3.09 16.28 -7.17
N LYS A 122 3.29 17.36 -6.42
CA LYS A 122 4.30 18.39 -6.73
C LYS A 122 5.74 17.88 -6.57
N ILE A 123 6.04 17.14 -5.50
CA ILE A 123 7.35 16.52 -5.28
C ILE A 123 7.69 15.54 -6.41
N PHE A 124 6.78 14.62 -6.75
CA PHE A 124 7.02 13.64 -7.82
C PHE A 124 7.16 14.30 -9.20
N ALA A 125 6.32 15.31 -9.51
CA ALA A 125 6.45 16.05 -10.76
C ALA A 125 7.79 16.81 -10.86
N GLU A 126 8.32 17.31 -9.74
CA GLU A 126 9.65 17.91 -9.69
C GLU A 126 10.77 16.87 -9.89
N TRP A 127 10.59 15.63 -9.45
CA TRP A 127 11.56 14.56 -9.72
C TRP A 127 11.54 14.10 -11.18
N ILE A 128 10.36 14.07 -11.81
CA ILE A 128 10.23 13.91 -13.26
C ILE A 128 10.96 15.06 -13.98
N ARG A 129 10.73 16.31 -13.57
CA ARG A 129 11.36 17.51 -14.17
C ARG A 129 12.89 17.49 -14.10
N ARG A 130 13.46 16.82 -13.10
CA ARG A 130 14.91 16.63 -12.91
C ARG A 130 15.49 15.42 -13.66
N GLN A 131 14.68 14.58 -14.30
CA GLN A 131 15.18 13.49 -15.14
C GLN A 131 15.86 14.05 -16.41
N PRO A 132 16.90 13.40 -16.93
CA PRO A 132 17.52 13.81 -18.19
C PRO A 132 16.60 13.59 -19.39
N GLY A 133 16.88 14.30 -20.49
CA GLY A 133 16.20 14.08 -21.77
C GLY A 133 14.69 14.28 -21.72
N ASP A 134 13.97 13.49 -22.52
CA ASP A 134 12.54 13.70 -22.81
C ASP A 134 11.60 13.43 -21.63
N VAL A 135 12.03 12.70 -20.60
CA VAL A 135 11.21 12.39 -19.42
C VAL A 135 10.78 13.67 -18.69
N SER A 136 11.69 14.65 -18.59
CA SER A 136 11.44 15.96 -17.98
C SER A 136 10.21 16.69 -18.54
N LYS A 137 9.95 16.54 -19.85
CA LYS A 137 8.89 17.25 -20.60
C LYS A 137 7.48 16.86 -20.13
N TYR A 138 7.34 15.75 -19.42
CA TYR A 138 6.04 15.21 -19.00
C TYR A 138 5.66 15.53 -17.56
N ALA A 139 6.51 16.23 -16.79
CA ALA A 139 6.26 16.60 -15.39
C ALA A 139 4.86 17.22 -15.17
N ASP A 140 4.47 18.16 -16.03
CA ASP A 140 3.21 18.89 -15.92
C ASP A 140 2.02 18.07 -16.42
N VAL A 141 2.23 17.14 -17.37
CA VAL A 141 1.20 16.17 -17.80
C VAL A 141 0.93 15.21 -16.66
N PHE A 142 1.98 14.64 -16.07
CA PHE A 142 1.89 13.75 -14.91
C PHE A 142 1.19 14.44 -13.74
N GLN A 143 1.56 15.67 -13.40
CA GLN A 143 0.88 16.45 -12.36
C GLN A 143 -0.64 16.59 -12.60
N ARG A 144 -1.08 16.77 -13.85
CA ARG A 144 -2.50 16.88 -14.20
C ARG A 144 -3.25 15.55 -14.09
N VAL A 145 -2.63 14.41 -14.42
CA VAL A 145 -3.30 13.09 -14.47
C VAL A 145 -2.90 12.12 -13.37
N SER A 146 -2.06 12.55 -12.42
CA SER A 146 -1.43 11.67 -11.42
C SER A 146 -2.43 10.85 -10.59
N TYR A 147 -2.13 9.56 -10.48
CA TYR A 147 -2.80 8.59 -9.61
C TYR A 147 -2.48 8.79 -8.11
N PHE A 148 -1.59 9.72 -7.73
CA PHE A 148 -1.37 10.12 -6.32
C PHE A 148 -2.51 11.01 -5.77
N LYS A 149 -3.44 11.50 -6.59
CA LYS A 149 -4.60 12.30 -6.14
C LYS A 149 -5.44 11.59 -5.08
N TYR A 150 -6.06 12.35 -4.18
CA TYR A 150 -6.94 11.87 -3.12
C TYR A 150 -6.33 10.82 -2.16
N SER A 151 -5.00 10.63 -2.16
CA SER A 151 -4.31 9.68 -1.27
C SER A 151 -4.31 10.10 0.20
N ASP A 152 -4.52 11.40 0.46
CA ASP A 152 -4.90 11.99 1.74
C ASP A 152 -6.23 11.42 2.26
N VAL A 153 -7.25 11.32 1.39
CA VAL A 153 -8.61 10.86 1.74
C VAL A 153 -8.78 9.34 1.66
N ARG A 154 -8.20 8.68 0.65
CA ARG A 154 -8.44 7.26 0.31
C ARG A 154 -8.22 6.30 1.47
N GLU A 155 -7.06 6.38 2.11
CA GLU A 155 -6.72 5.52 3.25
C GLU A 155 -7.73 5.70 4.38
N ILE A 156 -8.11 6.94 4.73
CA ILE A 156 -9.06 7.20 5.82
C ILE A 156 -10.46 6.66 5.49
N LYS A 157 -10.88 6.74 4.22
CA LYS A 157 -12.16 6.17 3.76
C LYS A 157 -12.15 4.65 3.82
N LEU A 158 -11.07 3.98 3.41
CA LEU A 158 -10.95 2.52 3.54
C LEU A 158 -10.87 2.08 5.01
N LEU A 159 -10.09 2.77 5.84
CA LEU A 159 -10.02 2.53 7.28
C LEU A 159 -11.34 2.79 8.04
N SER A 160 -12.38 3.32 7.37
CA SER A 160 -13.75 3.43 7.92
C SER A 160 -14.67 2.25 7.56
N LEU A 161 -14.21 1.28 6.76
CA LEU A 161 -14.99 0.09 6.39
C LEU A 161 -15.13 -0.88 7.58
N SER A 162 -16.36 -1.38 7.80
CA SER A 162 -16.73 -2.29 8.89
C SER A 162 -16.77 -3.78 8.51
N ASN A 163 -16.39 -4.13 7.28
CA ASN A 163 -16.44 -5.51 6.80
C ASN A 163 -15.29 -6.35 7.38
N HIS A 164 -15.59 -7.49 8.03
CA HIS A 164 -14.60 -8.38 8.64
C HIS A 164 -13.49 -8.81 7.66
N LYS A 165 -13.83 -9.10 6.39
CA LYS A 165 -12.87 -9.43 5.32
C LYS A 165 -11.82 -8.32 5.05
N PHE A 166 -12.05 -7.12 5.55
CA PHE A 166 -11.10 -6.01 5.60
C PHE A 166 -10.55 -5.81 7.03
N THR A 167 -11.42 -5.68 8.04
CA THR A 167 -10.98 -5.27 9.40
C THR A 167 -10.12 -6.30 10.12
N ASP A 168 -10.20 -7.58 9.75
CA ASP A 168 -9.37 -8.64 10.33
C ASP A 168 -7.93 -8.58 9.78
N ILE A 169 -7.78 -8.12 8.52
CA ILE A 169 -6.50 -8.03 7.80
C ILE A 169 -5.91 -6.62 7.80
N ALA A 170 -6.61 -5.60 8.30
CA ALA A 170 -6.11 -4.24 8.50
C ALA A 170 -5.74 -4.00 9.98
N PRO A 171 -4.90 -2.98 10.30
CA PRO A 171 -4.73 -2.50 11.66
C PRO A 171 -6.05 -2.16 12.33
N GLN A 172 -6.18 -2.43 13.63
CA GLN A 172 -7.29 -1.91 14.42
C GLN A 172 -7.23 -0.38 14.43
N VAL A 173 -8.27 0.24 13.86
CA VAL A 173 -8.49 1.69 13.86
C VAL A 173 -9.23 2.08 15.14
N TYR A 174 -8.76 3.12 15.82
CA TYR A 174 -9.41 3.69 17.01
C TYR A 174 -10.11 5.02 16.71
N HIS A 175 -9.54 5.83 15.82
CA HIS A 175 -10.08 7.14 15.46
C HIS A 175 -9.59 7.56 14.06
N THR A 176 -10.38 8.36 13.36
CA THR A 176 -9.97 9.02 12.11
C THR A 176 -10.49 10.45 12.06
N ILE A 177 -9.74 11.33 11.39
CA ILE A 177 -10.11 12.71 11.10
C ILE A 177 -9.85 12.94 9.61
N CYS A 178 -10.87 13.34 8.87
CA CYS A 178 -10.78 13.72 7.47
C CYS A 178 -11.51 15.07 7.29
N ASP A 179 -10.77 16.16 7.47
CA ASP A 179 -11.28 17.52 7.32
C ASP A 179 -10.46 18.28 6.26
N PRO A 180 -10.89 18.23 4.99
CA PRO A 180 -10.26 18.96 3.90
C PRO A 180 -10.26 20.49 4.09
N SER A 181 -11.17 21.05 4.90
CA SER A 181 -11.22 22.49 5.15
C SER A 181 -10.09 22.99 6.06
N LYS A 182 -9.47 22.08 6.82
CA LYS A 182 -8.33 22.33 7.73
C LYS A 182 -7.04 21.66 7.28
N GLU A 183 -7.00 21.10 6.06
CA GLU A 183 -5.95 20.20 5.57
C GLU A 183 -5.63 19.01 6.52
N LEU A 184 -6.60 18.58 7.34
CA LEU A 184 -6.35 17.69 8.48
C LEU A 184 -6.79 16.25 8.19
N PHE A 185 -5.79 15.38 8.01
CA PHE A 185 -5.96 13.97 7.65
C PHE A 185 -5.20 13.08 8.63
N ILE A 186 -5.91 12.42 9.55
CA ILE A 186 -5.32 11.56 10.59
C ILE A 186 -6.01 10.21 10.62
N ALA A 187 -5.23 9.14 10.69
CA ALA A 187 -5.67 7.80 11.08
C ALA A 187 -4.93 7.35 12.35
N VAL A 188 -5.68 6.92 13.36
CA VAL A 188 -5.14 6.42 14.64
C VAL A 188 -5.36 4.91 14.72
N MET A 189 -4.25 4.17 14.77
CA MET A 189 -4.21 2.72 14.60
C MET A 189 -3.48 2.02 15.76
N GLU A 190 -3.57 0.70 15.85
CA GLU A 190 -2.74 -0.12 16.75
C GLU A 190 -1.24 0.02 16.47
N ASP A 191 -0.44 0.02 17.54
CA ASP A 191 1.00 -0.21 17.43
C ASP A 191 1.27 -1.70 17.15
N LEU A 192 1.77 -1.99 15.95
CA LEU A 192 2.16 -3.34 15.51
C LEU A 192 3.52 -3.79 16.09
N THR A 193 4.29 -2.88 16.70
CA THR A 193 5.65 -3.17 17.21
C THR A 193 5.65 -4.36 18.16
N GLY A 194 6.45 -5.37 17.83
CA GLY A 194 6.55 -6.62 18.60
C GLY A 194 5.36 -7.59 18.47
N ARG A 195 4.19 -7.13 17.98
CA ARG A 195 2.96 -7.94 17.81
C ARG A 195 2.93 -8.76 16.51
N VAL A 196 3.76 -8.42 15.55
CA VAL A 196 3.79 -9.01 14.20
C VAL A 196 5.18 -9.55 13.85
N THR A 197 5.27 -10.34 12.78
CA THR A 197 6.52 -10.72 12.10
C THR A 197 6.51 -10.17 10.66
N HIS A 198 7.64 -10.18 9.96
CA HIS A 198 7.80 -9.60 8.61
C HIS A 198 7.65 -8.06 8.52
N PHE A 199 7.57 -7.35 9.65
CA PHE A 199 7.40 -5.89 9.69
C PHE A 199 8.55 -5.19 8.96
N ASN A 200 8.22 -4.37 7.95
CA ASN A 200 9.16 -3.68 7.06
C ASN A 200 10.21 -4.60 6.37
N ALA A 201 9.96 -5.91 6.25
CA ALA A 201 10.92 -6.89 5.71
C ALA A 201 10.98 -6.88 4.17
N ILE A 202 11.25 -5.71 3.59
CA ILE A 202 11.37 -5.49 2.14
C ILE A 202 12.79 -5.73 1.63
N ASP A 203 13.82 -5.30 2.36
CA ASP A 203 15.23 -5.39 1.97
C ASP A 203 15.72 -6.83 1.91
N ASN A 204 15.28 -7.65 2.85
CA ASN A 204 15.58 -9.08 2.97
C ASN A 204 14.33 -9.95 2.74
N ALA A 205 13.45 -9.56 1.82
CA ALA A 205 12.18 -10.25 1.64
C ALA A 205 12.32 -11.76 1.29
N PRO A 206 13.18 -12.21 0.35
CA PRO A 206 13.33 -13.65 0.09
C PRO A 206 13.90 -14.45 1.25
N GLU A 207 14.68 -13.82 2.13
CA GLU A 207 15.31 -14.47 3.28
C GLU A 207 14.34 -14.60 4.47
N VAL A 208 13.28 -13.78 4.51
CA VAL A 208 12.29 -13.76 5.59
C VAL A 208 10.97 -14.45 5.19
N TRP A 209 10.49 -14.26 3.96
CA TRP A 209 9.19 -14.76 3.50
C TRP A 209 9.29 -16.15 2.86
N ASN A 210 8.80 -17.17 3.56
CA ASN A 210 8.64 -18.52 3.01
C ASN A 210 7.31 -18.71 2.26
N GLN A 211 7.14 -19.87 1.61
CA GLN A 211 5.97 -20.15 0.77
C GLN A 211 4.62 -20.12 1.54
N GLU A 212 4.59 -20.50 2.82
CA GLU A 212 3.38 -20.42 3.64
C GLU A 212 3.03 -18.96 3.99
N ASP A 213 4.03 -18.13 4.27
CA ASP A 213 3.84 -16.71 4.58
C ASP A 213 3.20 -15.99 3.40
N ILE A 214 3.71 -16.28 2.20
CA ILE A 214 3.18 -15.78 0.93
C ILE A 214 1.74 -16.29 0.72
N GLN A 215 1.45 -17.56 1.04
CA GLN A 215 0.09 -18.12 0.93
C GLN A 215 -0.90 -17.54 1.94
N VAL A 216 -0.46 -17.13 3.14
CA VAL A 216 -1.31 -16.38 4.10
C VAL A 216 -1.76 -15.06 3.48
N VAL A 217 -0.82 -14.27 2.94
CA VAL A 217 -1.15 -12.99 2.30
C VAL A 217 -2.06 -13.17 1.08
N LEU A 218 -1.74 -14.11 0.19
CA LEU A 218 -2.55 -14.40 -1.00
C LEU A 218 -3.97 -14.87 -0.65
N ARG A 219 -4.14 -15.62 0.45
CA ARG A 219 -5.47 -15.98 0.96
C ARG A 219 -6.22 -14.73 1.44
N ASP A 220 -5.55 -13.89 2.21
CA ASP A 220 -6.19 -12.76 2.89
C ASP A 220 -6.60 -11.65 1.92
N ILE A 221 -5.74 -11.29 0.97
CA ILE A 221 -6.13 -10.34 -0.10
C ILE A 221 -7.24 -10.94 -0.97
N ALA A 222 -7.27 -12.26 -1.24
CA ALA A 222 -8.41 -12.89 -1.91
C ALA A 222 -9.73 -12.75 -1.12
N GLY A 223 -9.64 -12.78 0.22
CA GLY A 223 -10.74 -12.45 1.12
C GLY A 223 -11.25 -11.03 0.93
N PHE A 224 -10.37 -10.03 1.06
CA PHE A 224 -10.70 -8.61 0.84
C PHE A 224 -11.25 -8.33 -0.57
N HIS A 225 -10.57 -8.83 -1.59
CA HIS A 225 -10.94 -8.70 -3.00
C HIS A 225 -12.34 -9.23 -3.33
N SER A 226 -12.78 -10.29 -2.63
CA SER A 226 -14.14 -10.83 -2.81
C SER A 226 -15.27 -9.88 -2.38
N ILE A 227 -15.00 -8.83 -1.59
CA ILE A 227 -16.02 -7.86 -1.13
C ILE A 227 -16.62 -7.07 -2.30
N HIS A 228 -15.79 -6.67 -3.28
CA HIS A 228 -16.17 -5.78 -4.37
C HIS A 228 -16.02 -6.43 -5.77
N LEU A 229 -15.79 -7.75 -5.81
CA LEU A 229 -15.55 -8.50 -7.04
C LEU A 229 -16.76 -8.47 -7.98
N GLY A 230 -16.73 -7.55 -8.95
CA GLY A 230 -17.74 -7.44 -10.00
C GLY A 230 -18.89 -6.48 -9.68
N ASP A 231 -18.89 -5.85 -8.51
CA ASP A 231 -19.61 -4.59 -8.31
C ASP A 231 -18.71 -3.56 -7.62
N VAL A 232 -18.41 -2.53 -8.39
CA VAL A 232 -17.65 -1.33 -8.00
C VAL A 232 -18.44 -0.06 -8.31
N THR A 233 -19.74 -0.17 -8.57
CA THR A 233 -20.56 0.93 -9.09
C THR A 233 -20.62 2.09 -8.08
N HIS A 234 -20.87 1.76 -6.81
CA HIS A 234 -20.77 2.71 -5.69
C HIS A 234 -19.39 3.35 -5.59
N LEU A 235 -18.32 2.54 -5.59
CA LEU A 235 -16.93 3.01 -5.47
C LEU A 235 -16.49 3.90 -6.63
N LYS A 236 -16.98 3.66 -7.86
CA LYS A 236 -16.74 4.50 -9.04
C LYS A 236 -17.47 5.84 -8.98
N SER A 237 -18.50 5.97 -8.13
CA SER A 237 -19.21 7.23 -7.91
C SER A 237 -18.61 8.08 -6.77
N GLU A 238 -17.72 7.52 -5.97
CA GLU A 238 -17.07 8.23 -4.86
C GLU A 238 -16.04 9.26 -5.38
N PRO A 239 -16.15 10.56 -5.02
CA PRO A 239 -15.32 11.63 -5.60
C PRO A 239 -13.84 11.61 -5.14
N TRP A 240 -13.52 10.77 -4.15
CA TRP A 240 -12.17 10.54 -3.65
C TRP A 240 -11.53 9.25 -4.21
N MET A 241 -12.27 8.43 -4.95
CA MET A 241 -11.74 7.19 -5.51
C MET A 241 -10.93 7.45 -6.78
N CYS A 242 -9.77 6.80 -6.89
CA CYS A 242 -9.00 6.81 -8.12
C CYS A 242 -9.40 5.61 -9.00
N VAL A 243 -9.56 5.85 -10.30
CA VAL A 243 -9.83 4.80 -11.30
C VAL A 243 -8.72 4.83 -12.34
N TYR A 244 -7.95 3.75 -12.44
CA TYR A 244 -6.88 3.68 -13.42
C TYR A 244 -7.46 3.34 -14.81
N SER A 245 -7.49 4.34 -15.69
CA SER A 245 -8.21 4.28 -16.97
C SER A 245 -7.27 4.22 -18.17
N SER A 246 -7.75 3.61 -19.26
CA SER A 246 -7.04 3.58 -20.55
C SER A 246 -6.70 4.98 -21.08
N SER A 247 -7.55 5.98 -20.82
CA SER A 247 -7.28 7.38 -21.16
C SER A 247 -6.10 7.99 -20.38
N VAL A 248 -5.87 7.60 -19.12
CA VAL A 248 -4.67 8.03 -18.37
C VAL A 248 -3.42 7.35 -18.92
N MET A 249 -3.49 6.04 -19.23
CA MET A 249 -2.39 5.32 -19.91
C MET A 249 -2.03 5.94 -21.26
N GLN A 250 -3.04 6.31 -22.06
CA GLN A 250 -2.85 6.97 -23.36
C GLN A 250 -2.29 8.39 -23.22
N ALA A 251 -2.80 9.19 -22.27
CA ALA A 251 -2.29 10.53 -22.00
C ALA A 251 -0.81 10.53 -21.54
N LEU A 252 -0.37 9.46 -20.88
CA LEU A 252 1.02 9.24 -20.48
C LEU A 252 1.84 8.38 -21.47
N ARG A 253 1.31 8.01 -22.66
CA ARG A 253 2.03 7.19 -23.65
C ARG A 253 3.41 7.76 -24.02
N GLY A 254 3.50 9.08 -24.22
CA GLY A 254 4.77 9.74 -24.51
C GLY A 254 5.76 9.68 -23.35
N PHE A 255 5.27 9.79 -22.11
CA PHE A 255 6.07 9.66 -20.89
C PHE A 255 6.62 8.24 -20.74
N TRP A 256 5.79 7.20 -20.93
CA TRP A 256 6.25 5.81 -20.89
C TRP A 256 7.32 5.51 -21.95
N LEU A 257 7.14 5.99 -23.19
CA LEU A 257 8.12 5.80 -24.26
C LEU A 257 9.44 6.54 -23.97
N ALA A 258 9.38 7.78 -23.47
CA ALA A 258 10.58 8.52 -23.05
C ALA A 258 11.31 7.81 -21.89
N LEU A 259 10.56 7.29 -20.92
CA LEU A 259 11.10 6.64 -19.73
C LEU A 259 11.72 5.28 -20.06
N LEU A 260 11.07 4.47 -20.90
CA LEU A 260 11.65 3.25 -21.48
C LEU A 260 12.92 3.55 -22.28
N SER A 261 12.93 4.62 -23.08
CA SER A 261 14.12 5.03 -23.83
C SER A 261 15.26 5.51 -22.93
N GLN A 262 14.96 6.18 -21.81
CA GLN A 262 15.94 6.57 -20.81
C GLN A 262 16.53 5.34 -20.09
N ASN A 263 15.67 4.44 -19.61
CA ASN A 263 16.07 3.22 -18.89
C ASN A 263 16.92 2.31 -19.80
N ARG A 264 16.57 2.20 -21.10
CA ARG A 264 17.34 1.44 -22.11
C ARG A 264 18.78 1.95 -22.27
N ALA A 265 19.05 3.23 -21.99
CA ALA A 265 20.39 3.80 -22.01
C ALA A 265 21.09 3.83 -20.64
N ASN A 266 20.31 3.90 -19.54
CA ASN A 266 20.81 4.27 -18.20
C ASN A 266 20.28 3.36 -17.06
N PHE A 267 20.44 2.04 -17.19
CA PHE A 267 20.10 0.96 -16.23
C PHE A 267 18.60 0.49 -16.14
N PRO A 268 18.35 -0.79 -15.78
CA PRO A 268 17.03 -1.45 -15.90
C PRO A 268 16.24 -1.51 -14.57
N ILE A 269 15.05 -0.88 -14.49
CA ILE A 269 14.34 -0.47 -13.24
C ILE A 269 12.80 -0.29 -13.50
N HIS A 270 11.81 -0.11 -12.57
CA HIS A 270 11.21 -0.85 -11.40
C HIS A 270 10.04 -0.01 -10.69
N TYR A 271 9.15 -0.62 -9.83
CA TYR A 271 7.97 -0.14 -8.96
C TYR A 271 6.93 -1.28 -8.81
N ASP A 272 6.14 -1.45 -7.75
CA ASP A 272 6.16 -1.13 -6.29
C ASP A 272 4.97 -1.90 -5.64
N PHE A 273 4.95 -2.13 -4.32
CA PHE A 273 3.80 -2.68 -3.57
C PHE A 273 3.83 -2.40 -2.05
N THR A 274 4.60 -3.05 -1.15
CA THR A 274 5.44 -4.28 -1.18
C THR A 274 5.19 -5.11 0.11
N PRO A 275 5.88 -6.24 0.38
CA PRO A 275 6.11 -6.78 1.74
C PRO A 275 6.55 -5.76 2.83
N ARG A 276 6.88 -4.51 2.48
CA ARG A 276 6.91 -3.37 3.43
C ARG A 276 5.58 -3.14 4.13
N ASN A 277 4.48 -3.31 3.42
CA ASN A 277 3.12 -2.89 3.79
C ASN A 277 2.26 -4.06 4.26
N VAL A 278 2.82 -5.26 4.29
CA VAL A 278 2.17 -6.47 4.78
C VAL A 278 3.07 -7.11 5.83
N CYS A 279 2.53 -7.36 7.01
CA CYS A 279 3.20 -8.17 8.04
C CYS A 279 2.27 -9.33 8.46
N LEU A 280 2.76 -10.28 9.26
CA LEU A 280 1.93 -11.38 9.78
C LEU A 280 1.70 -11.22 11.28
N ARG A 281 0.43 -11.27 11.73
CA ARG A 281 0.07 -11.22 13.15
C ARG A 281 0.62 -12.45 13.87
N LYS A 282 1.31 -12.26 15.01
CA LYS A 282 1.71 -13.37 15.88
C LYS A 282 0.46 -14.01 16.49
N HIS A 283 0.43 -15.33 16.55
CA HIS A 283 -0.74 -16.09 17.02
C HIS A 283 -0.84 -16.10 18.56
N ASN A 284 -1.16 -14.95 19.14
CA ASN A 284 -1.54 -14.84 20.55
C ASN A 284 -3.06 -14.72 20.65
N LEU A 285 -3.73 -15.80 21.04
CA LEU A 285 -5.12 -15.74 21.50
C LEU A 285 -5.14 -15.03 22.87
N HIS A 286 -5.41 -13.73 22.86
CA HIS A 286 -5.90 -13.02 24.05
C HIS A 286 -7.42 -12.88 23.92
N GLU A 287 -8.12 -13.17 25.01
CA GLU A 287 -9.52 -13.61 25.04
C GLU A 287 -10.56 -12.51 24.70
N ASP A 288 -10.11 -11.28 24.49
CA ASP A 288 -10.93 -10.07 24.37
C ASP A 288 -11.30 -9.69 22.91
N ASN A 289 -10.71 -10.38 21.90
CA ASN A 289 -10.91 -10.07 20.48
C ASN A 289 -11.71 -11.15 19.76
N GLN A 290 -12.97 -10.86 19.40
CA GLN A 290 -13.87 -11.73 18.60
C GLN A 290 -13.45 -11.89 17.11
N ARG A 291 -12.19 -11.59 16.75
CA ARG A 291 -11.68 -11.50 15.37
C ARG A 291 -10.94 -12.77 14.91
N SER A 292 -11.60 -13.92 14.86
CA SER A 292 -10.98 -15.16 14.29
C SER A 292 -11.94 -16.30 13.89
N VAL A 293 -13.25 -16.05 13.74
CA VAL A 293 -14.23 -17.11 13.36
C VAL A 293 -13.96 -17.73 11.97
N PHE A 294 -13.23 -17.04 11.09
CA PHE A 294 -12.93 -17.49 9.72
C PHE A 294 -11.79 -18.51 9.56
N ILE A 295 -11.07 -18.88 10.62
CA ILE A 295 -9.74 -19.52 10.53
C ILE A 295 -9.72 -21.00 10.99
N SER A 296 -10.86 -21.70 10.98
CA SER A 296 -10.91 -23.13 11.40
C SER A 296 -10.49 -24.13 10.30
N ASN A 297 -10.62 -23.75 9.02
CA ASN A 297 -10.59 -24.70 7.89
C ASN A 297 -9.42 -24.41 6.91
N ASN A 298 -8.20 -24.25 7.43
CA ASN A 298 -6.95 -24.19 6.67
C ASN A 298 -5.73 -24.32 7.61
N ASN A 299 -4.68 -25.07 7.23
CA ASN A 299 -3.48 -25.24 8.08
C ASN A 299 -2.66 -23.94 8.29
N LEU A 300 -2.98 -22.89 7.53
CA LEU A 300 -2.37 -21.57 7.61
C LEU A 300 -2.96 -20.77 8.78
N CYS A 301 -2.66 -21.13 10.03
CA CYS A 301 -3.28 -20.52 11.23
C CYS A 301 -2.98 -19.02 11.43
N ARG A 302 -2.09 -18.42 10.64
CA ARG A 302 -1.65 -17.01 10.75
C ARG A 302 -2.52 -16.10 9.87
N VAL A 303 -2.59 -14.81 10.22
CA VAL A 303 -3.31 -13.77 9.46
C VAL A 303 -2.35 -12.63 9.12
N SER A 304 -2.49 -12.06 7.93
CA SER A 304 -1.80 -10.85 7.55
C SER A 304 -2.32 -9.62 8.30
N CYS A 305 -1.51 -8.57 8.35
CA CYS A 305 -1.91 -7.22 8.70
C CYS A 305 -1.32 -6.29 7.63
N ILE A 306 -2.18 -5.73 6.81
CA ILE A 306 -1.87 -4.88 5.67
C ILE A 306 -2.14 -3.43 6.06
N TYR A 307 -1.15 -2.56 5.91
CA TYR A 307 -1.20 -1.14 6.23
C TYR A 307 -0.82 -0.28 5.01
N ASP A 308 -0.84 1.04 5.19
CA ASP A 308 -0.51 2.02 4.14
C ASP A 308 -1.44 1.98 2.91
N TRP A 309 -2.76 2.06 3.15
CA TRP A 309 -3.81 1.93 2.11
C TRP A 309 -3.95 3.17 1.22
N GLU A 310 -2.89 3.97 1.06
CA GLU A 310 -2.97 5.33 0.52
C GLU A 310 -2.96 5.43 -1.00
N MET A 311 -2.55 4.37 -1.71
CA MET A 311 -2.62 4.28 -3.17
C MET A 311 -3.68 3.30 -3.71
N ALA A 312 -4.55 2.79 -2.84
CA ALA A 312 -5.68 1.94 -3.20
C ALA A 312 -6.53 2.52 -4.36
N THR A 313 -6.96 1.68 -5.30
CA THR A 313 -7.49 2.11 -6.61
C THR A 313 -8.40 1.04 -7.22
N ILE A 314 -9.22 1.39 -8.22
CA ILE A 314 -10.07 0.40 -8.91
C ILE A 314 -9.33 -0.22 -10.11
N HIS A 315 -9.14 -1.54 -10.10
CA HIS A 315 -8.44 -2.29 -11.14
C HIS A 315 -8.83 -3.80 -11.12
N ALA A 316 -8.02 -4.68 -11.74
CA ALA A 316 -8.20 -6.13 -11.80
C ALA A 316 -7.40 -6.92 -10.74
N PRO A 317 -7.93 -8.06 -10.23
CA PRO A 317 -7.38 -8.85 -9.11
C PRO A 317 -5.92 -9.20 -9.09
N GLN A 318 -5.38 -9.37 -10.28
CA GLN A 318 -4.06 -9.91 -10.50
C GLN A 318 -2.96 -8.89 -10.16
N HIS A 319 -3.30 -7.61 -9.95
CA HIS A 319 -2.34 -6.54 -9.69
C HIS A 319 -1.59 -6.76 -8.38
N ASP A 320 -2.25 -6.69 -7.21
CA ASP A 320 -1.66 -6.94 -5.88
C ASP A 320 -0.89 -8.27 -5.80
N VAL A 321 -1.28 -9.27 -6.61
CA VAL A 321 -0.60 -10.57 -6.70
C VAL A 321 0.70 -10.48 -7.51
N VAL A 322 0.68 -9.83 -8.68
CA VAL A 322 1.89 -9.49 -9.44
C VAL A 322 2.84 -8.67 -8.58
N GLU A 323 2.30 -7.60 -8.00
CA GLU A 323 2.91 -6.63 -7.12
C GLU A 323 3.63 -7.29 -5.95
N PHE A 324 2.91 -8.05 -5.12
CA PHE A 324 3.50 -8.75 -3.97
C PHE A 324 4.60 -9.73 -4.41
N LEU A 325 4.30 -10.58 -5.40
CA LEU A 325 5.22 -11.61 -5.88
C LEU A 325 6.44 -11.05 -6.63
N ALA A 326 6.44 -9.79 -7.08
CA ALA A 326 7.64 -9.14 -7.59
C ALA A 326 8.69 -8.89 -6.48
N PHE A 327 8.28 -8.75 -5.22
CA PHE A 327 9.18 -8.36 -4.13
C PHE A 327 9.55 -9.50 -3.17
N VAL A 328 8.62 -10.40 -2.83
CA VAL A 328 8.92 -11.55 -1.94
C VAL A 328 9.68 -12.68 -2.63
N LEU A 329 9.48 -12.86 -3.95
CA LEU A 329 10.18 -13.91 -4.68
C LEU A 329 11.62 -13.48 -5.01
N PRO A 330 12.62 -14.37 -4.85
CA PRO A 330 13.99 -14.14 -5.30
C PRO A 330 14.09 -13.65 -6.75
N ALA A 331 15.17 -12.92 -7.06
CA ALA A 331 15.57 -12.66 -8.43
C ALA A 331 15.70 -13.99 -9.21
N LYS A 332 15.20 -14.04 -10.45
CA LYS A 332 15.21 -15.25 -11.30
C LYS A 332 14.46 -16.46 -10.71
N THR A 333 13.44 -16.25 -9.88
CA THR A 333 12.53 -17.31 -9.45
C THR A 333 11.83 -17.93 -10.66
N ASP A 334 11.86 -19.26 -10.77
CA ASP A 334 11.17 -20.02 -11.82
C ASP A 334 9.69 -19.63 -11.94
N VAL A 335 9.26 -19.36 -13.18
CA VAL A 335 7.87 -19.04 -13.52
C VAL A 335 6.86 -20.07 -13.02
N THR A 336 7.21 -21.36 -12.96
CA THR A 336 6.30 -22.41 -12.45
C THR A 336 5.95 -22.17 -10.98
N THR A 337 6.88 -21.64 -10.19
CA THR A 337 6.70 -21.23 -8.79
C THR A 337 5.76 -20.03 -8.67
N ARG A 338 5.95 -19.00 -9.51
CA ARG A 338 5.01 -17.85 -9.58
C ARG A 338 3.60 -18.32 -9.99
N ILE A 339 3.49 -19.16 -11.02
CA ILE A 339 2.20 -19.73 -11.48
C ILE A 339 1.52 -20.54 -10.37
N LYS A 340 2.23 -21.40 -9.62
CA LYS A 340 1.66 -22.15 -8.49
C LYS A 340 1.01 -21.24 -7.43
N LEU A 341 1.63 -20.10 -7.15
CA LEU A 341 1.13 -19.10 -6.21
C LEU A 341 -0.10 -18.34 -6.76
N VAL A 342 -0.09 -17.97 -8.05
CA VAL A 342 -1.28 -17.38 -8.72
C VAL A 342 -2.45 -18.37 -8.76
N ARG A 343 -2.20 -19.65 -9.00
CA ARG A 343 -3.21 -20.72 -8.92
C ARG A 343 -3.71 -20.98 -7.50
N PHE A 344 -2.88 -20.76 -6.47
CA PHE A 344 -3.34 -20.76 -5.09
C PHE A 344 -4.28 -19.56 -4.85
N TYR A 345 -3.88 -18.35 -5.26
CA TYR A 345 -4.68 -17.14 -5.14
C TYR A 345 -6.06 -17.27 -5.80
N GLN A 346 -6.11 -17.75 -7.06
CA GLN A 346 -7.35 -18.02 -7.78
C GLN A 346 -8.33 -18.86 -6.93
N ARG A 347 -7.87 -20.01 -6.41
CA ARG A 347 -8.73 -20.91 -5.61
C ARG A 347 -9.23 -20.27 -4.32
N GLN A 348 -8.47 -19.38 -3.69
CA GLN A 348 -8.96 -18.62 -2.53
C GLN A 348 -9.99 -17.57 -2.95
N LEU A 349 -9.80 -16.87 -4.08
CA LEU A 349 -10.76 -15.88 -4.58
C LEU A 349 -12.09 -16.54 -4.98
N GLU A 350 -12.04 -17.72 -5.60
CA GLU A 350 -13.20 -18.56 -5.90
C GLU A 350 -13.93 -18.95 -4.59
N ARG A 351 -13.19 -19.50 -3.61
CA ARG A 351 -13.72 -19.88 -2.28
C ARG A 351 -14.38 -18.70 -1.54
N PHE A 352 -13.79 -17.51 -1.55
CA PHE A 352 -14.30 -16.36 -0.79
C PHE A 352 -15.43 -15.60 -1.48
N SER A 353 -15.57 -15.72 -2.81
CA SER A 353 -16.61 -15.04 -3.61
C SER A 353 -17.78 -15.94 -4.00
N GLY A 354 -17.63 -17.27 -3.94
CA GLY A 354 -18.61 -18.23 -4.45
C GLY A 354 -18.69 -18.26 -5.98
N LYS A 355 -17.75 -17.64 -6.69
CA LYS A 355 -17.66 -17.60 -8.16
C LYS A 355 -16.58 -18.57 -8.63
N THR A 356 -16.70 -19.04 -9.87
CA THR A 356 -15.64 -19.77 -10.58
C THR A 356 -15.09 -18.89 -11.71
N PHE A 357 -13.82 -19.09 -12.09
CA PHE A 357 -13.22 -18.41 -13.23
C PHE A 357 -12.71 -19.42 -14.26
N ASP A 358 -12.70 -19.03 -15.54
CA ASP A 358 -11.91 -19.78 -16.50
C ASP A 358 -10.41 -19.64 -16.16
N SER A 359 -9.71 -20.76 -16.19
CA SER A 359 -8.33 -20.84 -15.75
C SER A 359 -7.32 -20.40 -16.81
N ALA A 360 -7.65 -20.40 -18.10
CA ALA A 360 -6.79 -19.74 -19.10
C ALA A 360 -6.93 -18.23 -18.93
N GLN A 361 -8.17 -17.72 -19.00
CA GLN A 361 -8.49 -16.30 -18.95
C GLN A 361 -8.01 -15.61 -17.66
N PHE A 362 -8.02 -16.31 -16.51
CA PHE A 362 -7.44 -15.80 -15.26
C PHE A 362 -5.94 -15.49 -15.40
N MET A 363 -5.20 -16.35 -16.11
CA MET A 363 -3.77 -16.16 -16.37
C MET A 363 -3.52 -15.16 -17.49
N ASP A 364 -4.38 -15.05 -18.49
CA ASP A 364 -4.25 -14.03 -19.53
C ASP A 364 -4.38 -12.63 -18.93
N VAL A 365 -5.32 -12.44 -18.00
CA VAL A 365 -5.41 -11.21 -17.19
C VAL A 365 -4.19 -11.06 -16.27
N PHE A 366 -3.65 -12.13 -15.69
CA PHE A 366 -2.43 -12.05 -14.88
C PHE A 366 -1.21 -11.62 -15.70
N ASN A 367 -1.04 -12.15 -16.92
CA ASN A 367 0.02 -11.78 -17.86
C ASN A 367 -0.15 -10.33 -18.33
N ALA A 368 -1.35 -9.94 -18.76
CA ALA A 368 -1.64 -8.57 -19.19
C ALA A 368 -1.45 -7.55 -18.05
N VAL A 369 -1.88 -7.87 -16.83
CA VAL A 369 -1.63 -7.05 -15.64
C VAL A 369 -0.14 -7.04 -15.27
N SER A 370 0.60 -8.12 -15.51
CA SER A 370 2.07 -8.14 -15.37
C SER A 370 2.77 -7.19 -16.33
N CYS A 371 2.23 -6.99 -17.54
CA CYS A 371 2.71 -6.00 -18.51
C CYS A 371 2.27 -4.57 -18.16
N VAL A 372 1.03 -4.36 -17.69
CA VAL A 372 0.55 -3.04 -17.22
C VAL A 372 1.31 -2.58 -15.98
N TYR A 373 1.53 -3.49 -15.03
CA TYR A 373 2.45 -3.29 -13.92
C TYR A 373 3.85 -2.98 -14.46
N ALA A 374 4.39 -3.76 -15.39
CA ALA A 374 5.72 -3.51 -15.98
C ALA A 374 5.87 -2.15 -16.69
N LEU A 375 4.78 -1.54 -17.14
CA LEU A 375 4.79 -0.27 -17.86
C LEU A 375 4.48 0.94 -16.96
N HIS A 376 3.33 0.92 -16.28
CA HIS A 376 2.86 2.04 -15.45
C HIS A 376 3.60 2.09 -14.13
N GLN A 377 3.36 1.10 -13.28
CA GLN A 377 4.00 0.99 -11.97
C GLN A 377 5.50 0.91 -12.26
N LEU A 378 6.00 -0.20 -12.79
CA LEU A 378 7.41 -0.59 -12.90
C LEU A 378 8.31 0.33 -13.76
N SER A 379 7.85 1.50 -14.18
CA SER A 379 8.74 2.60 -14.64
C SER A 379 8.89 3.72 -13.61
N LEU A 380 8.00 3.87 -12.64
CA LEU A 380 7.95 5.02 -11.74
C LEU A 380 8.96 4.97 -10.59
N LYS A 381 9.50 3.81 -10.17
CA LYS A 381 10.68 3.83 -9.27
C LYS A 381 11.95 4.13 -10.04
N THR A 382 11.99 4.13 -11.39
CA THR A 382 13.25 4.54 -12.06
C THR A 382 13.56 5.97 -11.67
N ILE A 383 12.52 6.81 -11.68
CA ILE A 383 12.52 8.15 -11.10
C ILE A 383 12.85 8.10 -9.61
N THR A 384 12.11 7.35 -8.77
CA THR A 384 12.42 7.26 -7.32
C THR A 384 13.87 6.89 -7.03
N HIS A 385 14.35 5.73 -7.48
CA HIS A 385 15.69 5.21 -7.20
C HIS A 385 16.80 6.08 -7.78
N SER A 386 16.56 6.76 -8.90
CA SER A 386 17.51 7.75 -9.42
C SER A 386 17.76 8.89 -8.42
N VAL A 387 16.76 9.25 -7.62
CA VAL A 387 16.85 10.29 -6.58
C VAL A 387 17.29 9.69 -5.23
N MET A 388 16.88 8.45 -4.92
CA MET A 388 16.80 7.95 -3.54
C MET A 388 17.39 6.55 -3.26
N ARG A 389 17.94 5.85 -4.26
CA ARG A 389 18.76 4.63 -4.07
C ARG A 389 18.20 3.57 -3.12
N LEU A 390 17.07 3.03 -3.52
CA LEU A 390 16.33 1.95 -2.86
C LEU A 390 17.17 0.65 -2.81
N PRO A 391 17.32 -0.04 -1.65
CA PRO A 391 18.22 -1.21 -1.54
C PRO A 391 17.62 -2.53 -2.04
N TYR A 392 16.36 -2.84 -1.67
CA TYR A 392 15.56 -4.03 -2.01
C TYR A 392 15.33 -4.33 -3.51
N PHE A 393 16.00 -3.60 -4.39
CA PHE A 393 15.37 -2.99 -5.54
C PHE A 393 15.64 -3.73 -6.85
N GLU A 394 16.91 -3.85 -7.22
CA GLU A 394 17.36 -4.56 -8.41
C GLU A 394 16.89 -6.03 -8.39
N ARG A 395 16.82 -6.61 -7.20
CA ARG A 395 16.22 -7.91 -6.91
C ARG A 395 14.77 -8.01 -7.40
N ALA A 396 13.92 -7.08 -6.98
CA ALA A 396 12.50 -7.11 -7.29
C ALA A 396 12.20 -6.70 -8.75
N PHE A 397 13.10 -5.96 -9.40
CA PHE A 397 13.11 -5.83 -10.86
C PHE A 397 13.41 -7.17 -11.54
N GLN A 398 14.50 -7.85 -11.17
CA GLN A 398 14.91 -9.14 -11.74
C GLN A 398 13.92 -10.27 -11.46
N SER A 399 13.18 -10.21 -10.35
CA SER A 399 12.09 -11.12 -9.99
C SER A 399 10.87 -10.98 -10.93
N HIS A 400 10.52 -9.74 -11.31
CA HIS A 400 9.41 -9.48 -12.23
C HIS A 400 9.80 -9.61 -13.70
N MET A 401 10.92 -9.03 -14.11
CA MET A 401 11.35 -9.06 -15.51
C MET A 401 11.80 -10.45 -15.95
N GLY A 402 12.46 -11.22 -15.08
CA GLY A 402 12.77 -12.63 -15.38
C GLY A 402 11.51 -13.45 -15.67
N TYR A 403 10.38 -13.12 -15.02
CA TYR A 403 9.09 -13.74 -15.34
C TYR A 403 8.52 -13.28 -16.69
N LEU A 404 8.66 -12.00 -17.06
CA LEU A 404 8.27 -11.54 -18.41
C LEU A 404 9.17 -12.09 -19.52
N GLU A 405 10.46 -12.28 -19.25
CA GLU A 405 11.41 -12.96 -20.14
C GLU A 405 11.03 -14.44 -20.32
N ASP A 406 10.63 -15.14 -19.25
CA ASP A 406 10.05 -16.48 -19.28
C ASP A 406 8.76 -16.53 -20.13
N LEU A 407 7.83 -15.59 -19.94
CA LEU A 407 6.60 -15.51 -20.75
C LEU A 407 6.90 -15.23 -22.23
N ALA A 408 7.83 -14.32 -22.54
CA ALA A 408 8.24 -14.03 -23.91
C ALA A 408 8.86 -15.27 -24.58
N THR A 409 9.75 -15.97 -23.88
CA THR A 409 10.38 -17.22 -24.35
C THR A 409 9.35 -18.32 -24.59
N ARG A 410 8.25 -18.34 -23.83
CA ARG A 410 7.12 -19.27 -23.98
C ARG A 410 6.05 -18.78 -24.97
N ASN A 411 6.34 -17.75 -25.76
CA ASN A 411 5.40 -17.06 -26.66
C ASN A 411 4.08 -16.61 -26.00
N SER A 412 4.05 -16.51 -24.67
CA SER A 412 2.85 -16.20 -23.87
C SER A 412 2.53 -14.70 -23.82
N LEU A 413 3.36 -13.88 -24.50
CA LEU A 413 3.15 -12.45 -24.73
C LEU A 413 2.82 -12.14 -26.20
N ALA A 414 2.48 -13.15 -27.03
CA ALA A 414 2.16 -12.97 -28.44
C ALA A 414 1.11 -11.85 -28.67
N PHE A 415 0.11 -11.76 -27.77
CA PHE A 415 -0.96 -10.76 -27.77
C PHE A 415 -0.50 -9.29 -27.71
N LEU A 416 0.77 -9.02 -27.41
CA LEU A 416 1.35 -7.67 -27.48
C LEU A 416 1.69 -7.24 -28.92
N ASN A 417 1.68 -8.18 -29.87
CA ASN A 417 1.96 -7.95 -31.30
C ASN A 417 0.69 -8.00 -32.17
N ASP A 418 -0.45 -8.40 -31.60
CA ASP A 418 -1.74 -8.38 -32.29
C ASP A 418 -2.16 -6.92 -32.54
N ASP A 419 -2.60 -6.61 -33.76
CA ASP A 419 -3.04 -5.26 -34.11
C ASP A 419 -4.38 -4.94 -33.40
N PRO A 420 -4.46 -3.88 -32.56
CA PRO A 420 -5.68 -3.53 -31.84
C PRO A 420 -6.79 -2.92 -32.73
N THR A 421 -6.65 -2.98 -34.06
CA THR A 421 -7.65 -2.56 -35.05
C THR A 421 -8.36 -3.71 -35.77
N LEU A 422 -8.09 -4.97 -35.40
CA LEU A 422 -8.80 -6.18 -35.84
C LEU A 422 -9.95 -6.60 -34.90
#